data_AF-A0A5D0RQ19-F1
#
_entry.id   AF-A0A5D0RQ19-F1
#
_cell.length_a   1.000
_cell.length_b   1.000
_cell.length_c   1.000
_cell.angle_alpha   90.00
_cell.angle_beta   90.00
_cell.angle_gamma   90.00
#
_symmetry.space_group_name_H-M   'P 1'
#
loop_
_entity.id
_entity.type
_entity.pdbx_description
1 polymer ?
#
loop_
_entity_poly.entity_id
_entity_poly.type
_entity_poly.pdbx_seq_one_letter_code
_entity_poly.pdbx_strand_id
1 'polypeptide(L)'
;KGRTHWLWRAVDANGDVLDILVQSRRNKVAAQRFLRKLMKRWDQPHVLVTDKLRSYGAAKAEIAPGIEHRQHKGLNNRSEASHRHTRRREKIMGRFKSPRQAQRFLSVHDQIASLFRPKRHRLSAKSYHHARSDALDLWTGYTAELTA
;
A
#
# COMPACT_ATOMS: atom_id res chain seq x y z
N LYS A 1 -13.51 19.38 14.84
CA LYS A 1 -12.81 18.10 15.13
C LYS A 1 -12.66 17.30 13.83
N GLY A 2 -11.54 16.60 13.63
CA GLY A 2 -11.35 15.74 12.46
C GLY A 2 -12.15 14.43 12.54
N ARG A 3 -12.36 13.74 11.41
CA ARG A 3 -12.99 12.41 11.35
C ARG A 3 -11.96 11.31 11.12
N THR A 4 -11.97 10.29 11.96
CA THR A 4 -11.08 9.13 11.81
C THR A 4 -11.47 8.31 10.59
N HIS A 5 -10.47 7.94 9.79
CA HIS A 5 -10.60 7.02 8.66
C HIS A 5 -9.55 5.93 8.80
N TRP A 6 -9.82 4.80 8.15
CA TRP A 6 -8.99 3.60 8.18
C TRP A 6 -8.32 3.40 6.83
N LEU A 7 -7.00 3.24 6.86
CA LEU A 7 -6.19 2.90 5.71
C LEU A 7 -6.09 1.38 5.63
N TRP A 8 -6.61 0.81 4.55
CA TRP A 8 -6.41 -0.60 4.20
C TRP A 8 -5.30 -0.65 3.16
N ARG A 9 -4.32 -1.52 3.37
CA ARG A 9 -3.15 -1.64 2.52
C ARG A 9 -2.77 -3.10 2.36
N ALA A 10 -2.35 -3.46 1.16
CA ALA A 10 -1.77 -4.75 0.83
C ALA A 10 -0.35 -4.55 0.30
N VAL A 11 0.55 -5.41 0.75
CA VAL A 11 1.94 -5.47 0.29
C VAL A 11 2.26 -6.90 -0.07
N ASP A 12 3.09 -7.09 -1.09
CA ASP A 12 3.49 -8.40 -1.55
C ASP A 12 4.65 -8.99 -0.70
N ALA A 13 5.16 -10.14 -1.15
CA ALA A 13 6.31 -10.79 -0.53
C ALA A 13 7.62 -10.00 -0.63
N ASN A 14 7.72 -9.07 -1.58
CA ASN A 14 8.89 -8.23 -1.81
C ASN A 14 8.83 -6.90 -1.05
N GLY A 15 7.67 -6.52 -0.50
CA GLY A 15 7.46 -5.24 0.17
C GLY A 15 6.88 -4.16 -0.74
N ASP A 16 6.46 -4.53 -1.94
CA ASP A 16 5.86 -3.63 -2.90
C ASP A 16 4.37 -3.52 -2.63
N VAL A 17 3.84 -2.29 -2.71
CA VAL A 17 2.45 -2.00 -2.36
C VAL A 17 1.54 -2.39 -3.52
N LEU A 18 0.62 -3.33 -3.27
CA LEU A 18 -0.31 -3.84 -4.28
C LEU A 18 -1.57 -3.00 -4.40
N ASP A 19 -2.15 -2.60 -3.27
CA ASP A 19 -3.34 -1.76 -3.25
C ASP A 19 -3.52 -1.00 -1.93
N ILE A 20 -4.22 0.13 -2.01
CA ILE A 20 -4.55 1.01 -0.89
C ILE A 20 -6.00 1.50 -1.01
N LEU A 21 -6.74 1.43 0.09
CA LEU A 21 -8.10 1.93 0.18
C LEU A 21 -8.35 2.64 1.51
N VAL A 22 -8.83 3.88 1.46
CA VAL A 22 -9.29 4.64 2.62
C VAL A 22 -10.77 4.39 2.83
N GLN A 23 -11.17 4.01 4.04
CA GLN A 23 -12.57 3.73 4.38
C GLN A 23 -12.94 4.39 5.71
N SER A 24 -14.21 4.76 5.87
CA SER A 24 -14.74 5.33 7.11
C SER A 24 -14.94 4.29 8.22
N ARG A 25 -15.00 3.00 7.87
CA ARG A 25 -15.28 1.90 8.81
C ARG A 25 -14.13 0.88 8.84
N ARG A 26 -13.98 0.23 10.00
CA ARG A 26 -13.09 -0.93 10.23
C ARG A 26 -13.91 -2.13 10.68
N ASN A 27 -14.58 -2.77 9.73
CA ASN A 27 -15.47 -3.91 9.98
C ASN A 27 -15.36 -4.95 8.85
N LYS A 28 -16.12 -6.05 8.97
CA LYS A 28 -16.15 -7.14 7.98
C LYS A 28 -16.43 -6.63 6.57
N VAL A 29 -17.45 -5.79 6.38
CA VAL A 29 -17.84 -5.25 5.06
C VAL A 29 -16.69 -4.44 4.43
N ALA A 30 -16.02 -3.61 5.22
CA ALA A 30 -14.87 -2.84 4.76
C ALA A 30 -13.67 -3.75 4.40
N ALA A 31 -13.39 -4.78 5.20
CA ALA A 31 -12.37 -5.78 4.88
C ALA A 31 -12.70 -6.54 3.59
N GLN A 32 -13.96 -6.92 3.40
CA GLN A 32 -14.42 -7.61 2.21
C GLN A 32 -14.25 -6.77 0.96
N ARG A 33 -14.66 -5.49 1.02
CA ARG A 33 -14.48 -4.56 -0.10
C ARG A 33 -13.02 -4.47 -0.50
N PHE A 34 -12.12 -4.38 0.47
CA PHE A 34 -10.68 -4.31 0.21
C PHE A 34 -10.14 -5.62 -0.41
N LEU A 35 -10.47 -6.77 0.17
CA LEU A 35 -10.03 -8.08 -0.33
C LEU A 35 -10.56 -8.38 -1.75
N ARG A 36 -11.84 -8.09 -2.03
CA ARG A 36 -12.40 -8.26 -3.39
C ARG A 36 -11.68 -7.38 -4.41
N LYS A 37 -11.42 -6.11 -4.06
CA LYS A 37 -10.68 -5.19 -4.94
C LYS A 37 -9.27 -5.72 -5.22
N LEU A 38 -8.58 -6.19 -4.18
CA LEU A 38 -7.23 -6.72 -4.28
C LEU A 38 -7.19 -7.96 -5.19
N MET A 39 -8.03 -8.96 -4.90
CA MET A 39 -8.05 -10.23 -5.65
C MET A 39 -8.55 -10.06 -7.08
N LYS A 40 -9.45 -9.11 -7.35
CA LYS A 40 -9.86 -8.80 -8.72
C LYS A 40 -8.69 -8.28 -9.58
N ARG A 41 -7.69 -7.63 -8.97
CA ARG A 41 -6.56 -7.02 -9.67
C ARG A 41 -5.32 -7.92 -9.73
N TRP A 42 -5.08 -8.69 -8.68
CA TRP A 42 -3.83 -9.43 -8.46
C TRP A 42 -4.02 -10.93 -8.30
N ASP A 43 -5.21 -11.43 -8.59
CA ASP A 43 -5.64 -12.80 -8.32
C ASP A 43 -5.54 -13.20 -6.84
N GLN A 44 -5.81 -14.47 -6.58
CA GLN A 44 -5.85 -15.02 -5.23
C GLN A 44 -4.41 -15.32 -4.74
N PRO A 45 -3.99 -14.78 -3.58
CA PRO A 45 -2.67 -15.12 -3.03
C PRO A 45 -2.66 -16.53 -2.44
N HIS A 46 -1.49 -17.17 -2.46
CA HIS A 46 -1.28 -18.45 -1.77
C HIS A 46 -1.45 -18.34 -0.25
N VAL A 47 -0.91 -17.27 0.34
CA VAL A 47 -0.95 -17.02 1.79
C VAL A 47 -1.39 -15.58 2.04
N LEU A 48 -2.42 -15.41 2.87
CA LEU A 48 -2.83 -14.11 3.37
C LEU A 48 -2.25 -13.90 4.78
N VAL A 49 -1.58 -12.77 4.99
CA VAL A 49 -1.04 -12.37 6.30
C VAL A 49 -1.72 -11.10 6.75
N THR A 50 -2.36 -11.12 7.92
CA THR A 50 -3.00 -9.93 8.51
C THR A 50 -2.69 -9.80 10.00
N ASP A 51 -3.08 -8.68 10.60
CA ASP A 51 -3.18 -8.60 12.07
C ASP A 51 -4.28 -9.53 12.61
N LYS A 52 -4.46 -9.53 13.94
CA LYS A 52 -5.45 -10.35 14.65
C LYS A 52 -6.87 -9.76 14.65
N LEU A 53 -7.17 -8.76 13.81
CA LEU A 53 -8.50 -8.18 13.73
C LEU A 53 -9.50 -9.19 13.14
N ARG A 54 -10.53 -9.53 13.93
CA ARG A 54 -11.55 -10.55 13.59
C ARG A 54 -12.24 -10.34 12.24
N SER A 55 -12.37 -9.08 11.78
CA SER A 55 -12.98 -8.76 10.50
C SER A 55 -12.24 -9.35 9.30
N TYR A 56 -10.92 -9.55 9.40
CA TYR A 56 -10.16 -10.17 8.30
C TYR A 56 -10.54 -11.63 8.15
N GLY A 57 -10.54 -12.40 9.24
CA GLY A 57 -10.93 -13.82 9.21
C GLY A 57 -12.36 -14.01 8.70
N ALA A 58 -13.31 -13.18 9.18
CA ALA A 58 -14.69 -13.22 8.73
C ALA A 58 -14.86 -12.82 7.24
N ALA A 59 -14.06 -11.88 6.75
CA ALA A 59 -14.08 -11.49 5.34
C ALA A 59 -13.45 -12.55 4.44
N LYS A 60 -12.31 -13.11 4.87
CA LYS A 60 -11.60 -14.19 4.18
C LYS A 60 -12.47 -15.43 4.05
N ALA A 61 -13.19 -15.83 5.10
CA ALA A 61 -14.04 -17.02 5.08
C ALA A 61 -15.08 -16.99 3.95
N GLU A 62 -15.60 -15.80 3.60
CA GLU A 62 -16.58 -15.66 2.51
C GLU A 62 -15.95 -15.43 1.14
N ILE A 63 -14.84 -14.69 1.07
CA ILE A 63 -14.25 -14.31 -0.22
C ILE A 63 -13.30 -15.39 -0.74
N ALA A 64 -12.58 -16.04 0.17
CA ALA A 64 -11.50 -16.95 -0.18
C ALA A 64 -11.30 -18.03 0.90
N PRO A 65 -12.28 -18.92 1.10
CA PRO A 65 -12.28 -19.92 2.18
C PRO A 65 -11.04 -20.83 2.16
N GLY A 66 -10.47 -21.12 0.99
CA GLY A 66 -9.31 -22.00 0.83
C GLY A 66 -7.93 -21.36 1.03
N ILE A 67 -7.83 -20.03 1.19
CA ILE A 67 -6.50 -19.40 1.37
C ILE A 67 -5.91 -19.76 2.73
N GLU A 68 -4.61 -20.03 2.78
CA GLU A 68 -3.91 -20.11 4.06
C GLU A 68 -3.85 -18.73 4.74
N HIS A 69 -4.39 -18.60 5.94
CA HIS A 69 -4.42 -17.32 6.68
C HIS A 69 -3.51 -17.39 7.90
N ARG A 70 -2.44 -16.58 7.92
CA ARG A 70 -1.49 -16.50 9.04
C ARG A 70 -1.64 -15.19 9.82
N GLN A 71 -1.60 -15.30 11.15
CA GLN A 71 -1.75 -14.16 12.07
C GLN A 71 -0.70 -14.15 13.20
N HIS A 72 0.42 -14.87 13.02
CA HIS A 72 1.49 -14.93 14.02
C HIS A 72 2.18 -13.58 14.18
N LYS A 73 2.70 -13.34 15.40
CA LYS A 73 3.40 -12.10 15.76
C LYS A 73 4.57 -11.87 14.80
N GLY A 74 4.66 -10.67 14.25
CA GLY A 74 5.77 -10.25 13.39
C GLY A 74 5.59 -10.54 11.90
N LEU A 75 4.64 -11.41 11.49
CA LEU A 75 4.43 -11.67 10.06
C LEU A 75 3.87 -10.45 9.31
N ASN A 76 3.11 -9.60 9.98
CA ASN A 76 2.60 -8.35 9.41
C ASN A 76 3.60 -7.19 9.45
N ASN A 77 4.84 -7.38 9.94
CA ASN A 77 5.84 -6.32 10.08
C ASN A 77 6.08 -5.56 8.78
N ARG A 78 6.03 -6.25 7.63
CA ARG A 78 6.18 -5.63 6.31
C ARG A 78 5.04 -4.65 6.02
N SER A 79 3.80 -5.05 6.29
CA SER A 79 2.63 -4.17 6.17
C SER A 79 2.76 -2.98 7.13
N GLU A 80 3.13 -3.22 8.39
CA GLU A 80 3.31 -2.14 9.38
C GLU A 80 4.43 -1.16 9.00
N ALA A 81 5.56 -1.66 8.49
CA ALA A 81 6.66 -0.83 8.03
C ALA A 81 6.25 0.04 6.84
N SER A 82 5.43 -0.50 5.93
CA SER A 82 4.95 0.25 4.76
C SER A 82 4.10 1.47 5.13
N HIS A 83 3.35 1.42 6.25
CA HIS A 83 2.56 2.56 6.73
C HIS A 83 3.41 3.77 7.14
N ARG A 84 4.67 3.58 7.54
CA ARG A 84 5.52 4.65 8.10
C ARG A 84 5.72 5.81 7.12
N HIS A 85 5.90 5.51 5.83
CA HIS A 85 6.11 6.51 4.79
C HIS A 85 4.87 7.41 4.61
N THR A 86 3.70 6.77 4.51
CA THR A 86 2.41 7.48 4.43
C THR A 86 2.15 8.31 5.68
N ARG A 87 2.39 7.78 6.89
CA ARG A 87 2.22 8.52 8.14
C ARG A 87 3.13 9.74 8.24
N ARG A 88 4.37 9.63 7.77
CA ARG A 88 5.31 10.76 7.71
C ARG A 88 4.75 11.86 6.79
N ARG A 89 4.25 11.52 5.61
CA ARG A 89 3.65 12.50 4.68
C ARG A 89 2.39 13.13 5.25
N GLU A 90 1.49 12.34 5.84
CA GLU A 90 0.30 12.86 6.54
C GLU A 90 0.68 13.92 7.59
N LYS A 91 1.74 13.66 8.39
CA LYS A 91 2.20 14.60 9.41
C LYS A 91 2.77 15.88 8.80
N ILE A 92 3.65 15.76 7.80
CA ILE A 92 4.28 16.92 7.12
C ILE A 92 3.22 17.80 6.44
N MET A 93 2.20 17.19 5.84
CA MET A 93 1.14 17.91 5.12
C MET A 93 0.06 18.49 6.04
N GLY A 94 0.20 18.36 7.37
CA GLY A 94 -0.80 18.86 8.31
C GLY A 94 -2.14 18.11 8.23
N ARG A 95 -2.10 16.81 7.95
CA ARG A 95 -3.23 15.90 7.69
C ARG A 95 -4.01 16.23 6.40
N PHE A 96 -4.73 15.24 5.89
CA PHE A 96 -5.58 15.42 4.71
C PHE A 96 -6.87 16.16 5.07
N LYS A 97 -7.34 17.02 4.16
CA LYS A 97 -8.57 17.82 4.33
C LYS A 97 -9.83 17.00 4.04
N SER A 98 -9.74 15.95 3.23
CA SER A 98 -10.85 15.04 2.95
C SER A 98 -10.40 13.60 2.66
N PRO A 99 -11.27 12.59 2.82
CA PRO A 99 -10.96 11.20 2.46
C PRO A 99 -10.65 11.04 0.97
N ARG A 100 -11.32 11.82 0.11
CA ARG A 100 -11.08 11.83 -1.34
C ARG A 100 -9.68 12.36 -1.66
N GLN A 101 -9.25 13.43 -0.99
CA GLN A 101 -7.89 13.95 -1.13
C GLN A 101 -6.86 12.92 -0.65
N ALA A 102 -7.10 12.30 0.51
CA ALA A 102 -6.23 11.23 1.02
C ALA A 102 -6.12 10.08 0.01
N GLN A 103 -7.25 9.58 -0.52
CA GLN A 103 -7.25 8.48 -1.47
C GLN A 103 -6.49 8.83 -2.77
N ARG A 104 -6.67 10.04 -3.32
CA ARG A 104 -5.95 10.51 -4.51
C ARG A 104 -4.44 10.59 -4.28
N PHE A 105 -4.03 11.12 -3.14
CA PHE A 105 -2.61 11.16 -2.77
C PHE A 105 -2.05 9.74 -2.64
N LEU A 106 -2.71 8.88 -1.88
CA LEU A 106 -2.24 7.53 -1.59
C LEU A 106 -2.17 6.64 -2.82
N SER A 107 -3.10 6.78 -3.77
CA SER A 107 -3.12 5.96 -4.99
C SER A 107 -1.86 6.14 -5.84
N VAL A 108 -1.22 7.31 -5.79
CA VAL A 108 -0.01 7.60 -6.58
C VAL A 108 1.26 7.59 -5.74
N HIS A 109 1.17 8.00 -4.47
CA HIS A 109 2.34 8.27 -3.63
C HIS A 109 3.27 7.07 -3.51
N ASP A 110 2.73 5.88 -3.27
CA ASP A 110 3.54 4.69 -3.04
C ASP A 110 4.13 4.11 -4.32
N GLN A 111 3.43 4.24 -5.46
CA GLN A 111 3.95 3.84 -6.77
C GLN A 111 5.16 4.71 -7.15
N ILE A 112 5.02 6.03 -6.97
CA ILE A 112 6.11 7.00 -7.15
C ILE A 112 7.24 6.70 -6.17
N ALA A 113 6.92 6.44 -4.90
CA ALA A 113 7.94 6.12 -3.90
C ALA A 113 8.73 4.85 -4.26
N SER A 114 8.10 3.84 -4.84
CA SER A 114 8.77 2.61 -5.30
C SER A 114 9.81 2.91 -6.38
N LEU A 115 9.44 3.71 -7.39
CA LEU A 115 10.34 4.13 -8.47
C LEU A 115 11.55 4.90 -7.93
N PHE A 116 11.32 5.86 -7.03
CA PHE A 116 12.36 6.75 -6.53
C PHE A 116 13.15 6.22 -5.33
N ARG A 117 12.72 5.12 -4.70
CA ARG A 117 13.37 4.52 -3.53
C ARG A 117 13.64 3.04 -3.78
N PRO A 118 14.51 2.72 -4.75
CA PRO A 118 14.90 1.34 -4.96
C PRO A 118 15.53 0.78 -3.68
N LYS A 119 15.36 -0.53 -3.46
CA LYS A 119 15.75 -1.21 -2.22
C LYS A 119 17.26 -1.13 -2.02
N ARG A 120 17.75 -0.07 -1.35
CA ARG A 120 19.18 0.26 -1.20
C ARG A 120 20.04 -0.90 -0.71
N HIS A 121 19.49 -1.75 0.16
CA HIS A 121 20.15 -2.92 0.73
C HIS A 121 20.37 -4.06 -0.29
N ARG A 122 19.76 -3.99 -1.48
CA ARG A 122 19.93 -4.97 -2.57
C ARG A 122 20.83 -4.46 -3.70
N LEU A 123 21.31 -3.22 -3.62
CA LEU A 123 22.03 -2.57 -4.71
C LEU A 123 23.41 -2.11 -4.25
N SER A 124 24.40 -2.19 -5.14
CA SER A 124 25.66 -1.45 -4.98
C SER A 124 25.38 0.06 -4.97
N ALA A 125 26.33 0.86 -4.48
CA ALA A 125 26.20 2.32 -4.55
C ALA A 125 26.03 2.79 -6.00
N LYS A 126 26.88 2.29 -6.93
CA LYS A 126 26.81 2.63 -8.36
C LYS A 126 25.45 2.29 -8.97
N SER A 127 24.96 1.07 -8.74
CA SER A 127 23.66 0.63 -9.25
C SER A 127 22.51 1.45 -8.67
N TYR A 128 22.60 1.86 -7.40
CA TYR A 128 21.61 2.73 -6.78
C TYR A 128 21.59 4.13 -7.41
N HIS A 129 22.76 4.71 -7.69
CA HIS A 129 22.86 5.99 -8.39
C HIS A 129 22.30 5.93 -9.80
N HIS A 130 22.62 4.87 -10.57
CA HIS A 130 22.05 4.68 -11.90
C HIS A 130 20.53 4.56 -11.85
N ALA A 131 19.98 3.66 -11.01
CA ALA A 131 18.53 3.50 -10.88
C ALA A 131 17.80 4.80 -10.47
N ARG A 132 18.48 5.67 -9.70
CA ARG A 132 17.97 6.99 -9.33
C ARG A 132 18.02 7.99 -10.48
N SER A 133 19.04 7.93 -11.34
CA SER A 133 19.15 8.73 -12.56
C SER A 133 18.05 8.32 -13.54
N ASP A 134 17.94 7.03 -13.85
CA ASP A 134 16.94 6.49 -14.76
C ASP A 134 15.52 6.87 -14.33
N ALA A 135 15.23 6.79 -13.02
CA ALA A 135 13.95 7.23 -12.46
C ALA A 135 13.66 8.72 -12.66
N LEU A 136 14.68 9.59 -12.58
CA LEU A 136 14.56 11.03 -12.83
C LEU A 136 14.41 11.35 -14.32
N ASP A 137 15.12 10.62 -15.18
CA ASP A 137 15.05 10.80 -16.63
C ASP A 137 13.65 10.41 -17.16
N LEU A 138 13.14 9.25 -16.72
CA LEU A 138 11.76 8.83 -16.99
C LEU A 138 10.73 9.85 -16.50
N TRP A 139 10.92 10.36 -15.27
CA TRP A 139 10.02 11.37 -14.72
C TRP A 139 10.01 12.63 -15.57
N THR A 140 11.19 13.14 -15.93
CA THR A 140 11.33 14.33 -16.77
C THR A 140 10.62 14.13 -18.11
N GLY A 141 10.81 12.97 -18.76
CA GLY A 141 10.13 12.60 -19.99
C GLY A 141 8.60 12.63 -19.86
N TYR A 142 8.04 11.90 -18.90
CA TYR A 142 6.60 11.87 -18.68
C TYR A 142 6.02 13.25 -18.32
N THR A 143 6.75 14.06 -17.55
CA THR A 143 6.26 15.41 -17.23
C THR A 143 6.26 16.32 -18.45
N ALA A 144 7.23 16.20 -19.35
CA ALA A 144 7.27 16.98 -20.58
C ALA A 144 6.10 16.60 -21.50
N GLU A 145 5.82 15.31 -21.67
CA GLU A 145 4.69 14.80 -22.45
C GLU A 145 3.33 15.27 -21.90
N LEU A 146 3.15 15.32 -20.57
CA LEU A 146 1.91 15.77 -19.95
C LEU A 146 1.67 17.29 -20.10
N THR A 147 2.71 18.07 -20.38
CA THR A 147 2.64 19.52 -20.54
C THR A 147 2.64 19.99 -22.00
N ALA A 148 2.83 19.06 -22.94
CA ALA A 148 2.72 19.29 -24.38
C ALA A 148 1.26 19.22 -24.84
#